data_AF-A0A4Q7LZI5-F1
#
_entry.id   AF-A0A4Q7LZI5-F1
#
_cell.length_a   1.000
_cell.length_b   1.000
_cell.length_c   1.000
_cell.angle_alpha   90.00
_cell.angle_beta   90.00
_cell.angle_gamma   90.00
#
_symmetry.space_group_name_H-M   'P 1'
#
loop_
_entity.id
_entity.type
_entity.pdbx_description
1 polymer ?
#
loop_
_entity_poly.entity_id
_entity_poly.type
_entity_poly.pdbx_seq_one_letter_code
_entity_poly.pdbx_strand_id
1 'polypeptide(L)'
;MIAVAMIVVGVILTALGVWLGWRWHHSAAFGWFAYAPLSDQAFTISWPAPWLTLSVTALGALLVGSGAGYLLGARPRRPDRSGEAPADPDAG
;
A
#
# COMPACT_ATOMS: atom_id res chain seq x y z
N MET A 1 8.31 9.95 12.52
CA MET A 1 8.68 10.56 11.21
C MET A 1 8.82 9.52 10.11
N ILE A 2 9.56 8.42 10.32
CA ILE A 2 9.80 7.37 9.30
C ILE A 2 8.50 6.81 8.69
N ALA A 3 7.50 6.45 9.50
CA ALA A 3 6.23 5.92 9.00
C ALA A 3 5.46 6.91 8.12
N VAL A 4 5.49 8.20 8.46
CA VAL A 4 4.86 9.26 7.64
C VAL A 4 5.61 9.43 6.32
N ALA A 5 6.95 9.41 6.35
CA ALA A 5 7.77 9.44 5.14
C ALA A 5 7.49 8.24 4.23
N MET A 6 7.35 7.03 4.78
CA MET A 6 6.98 5.83 4.02
C MET A 6 5.63 5.97 3.33
N ILE A 7 4.62 6.54 4.01
CA ILE A 7 3.29 6.77 3.42
C ILE A 7 3.39 7.80 2.29
N VAL A 8 4.06 8.94 2.50
CA VAL A 8 4.20 9.98 1.48
C VAL A 8 4.92 9.44 0.25
N VAL A 9 6.05 8.76 0.45
CA VAL A 9 6.81 8.11 -0.62
C VAL A 9 5.93 7.08 -1.34
N GLY A 10 5.24 6.22 -0.59
CA GLY A 10 4.32 5.23 -1.14
C GLY A 10 3.23 5.84 -2.02
N VAL A 11 2.56 6.90 -1.56
CA VAL A 11 1.53 7.63 -2.33
C VAL A 11 2.11 8.19 -3.63
N ILE A 12 3.29 8.80 -3.58
CA ILE A 12 3.96 9.34 -4.77
C ILE A 12 4.26 8.22 -5.77
N LEU A 13 4.83 7.10 -5.31
CA LEU A 13 5.12 5.95 -6.16
C LEU A 13 3.86 5.35 -6.78
N THR A 14 2.78 5.20 -6.00
CA THR A 14 1.49 4.68 -6.52
C THR A 14 0.91 5.64 -7.57
N ALA A 15 0.89 6.94 -7.30
CA ALA A 15 0.39 7.93 -8.26
C ALA A 15 1.23 7.94 -9.55
N LEU A 16 2.56 7.84 -9.43
CA LEU A 16 3.46 7.77 -10.57
C LEU A 16 3.22 6.49 -11.39
N GLY A 17 3.04 5.34 -10.74
CA GLY A 17 2.74 4.06 -11.38
C GLY A 17 1.41 4.06 -12.13
N VAL A 18 0.36 4.62 -11.52
CA VAL A 18 -0.96 4.79 -12.16
C VAL A 18 -0.89 5.75 -13.34
N TRP A 19 -0.21 6.88 -13.17
CA TRP A 19 -0.04 7.86 -14.25
C TRP A 19 0.73 7.27 -15.44
N LEU A 20 1.79 6.50 -15.16
CA LEU A 20 2.55 5.79 -16.18
C LEU A 20 1.64 4.73 -16.86
N GLY A 21 0.93 3.90 -16.10
CA GLY A 21 -0.03 2.94 -16.66
C GLY A 21 -1.08 3.58 -17.56
N TRP A 22 -1.56 4.78 -17.20
CA TRP A 22 -2.56 5.51 -17.98
C TRP A 22 -1.97 6.14 -19.25
N ARG A 23 -0.76 6.70 -19.16
CA ARG A 23 -0.06 7.31 -20.31
C ARG A 23 0.29 6.28 -21.38
N TRP A 24 0.63 5.07 -20.94
CA TRP A 24 1.10 3.98 -21.79
C TRP A 24 0.02 2.91 -22.01
N HIS A 25 -1.25 3.24 -21.76
CA HIS A 25 -2.41 2.37 -21.95
C HIS A 25 -2.74 2.13 -23.44
N HIS A 26 -1.77 1.66 -24.21
CA HIS A 26 -1.98 1.15 -25.56
C HIS A 26 -2.17 -0.36 -25.45
N SER A 27 -3.41 -0.77 -25.27
CA SER A 27 -3.91 -2.13 -25.52
C SER A 27 -3.25 -3.27 -24.75
N ALA A 28 -3.55 -3.40 -23.45
CA ALA A 28 -3.58 -4.74 -22.87
C ALA A 28 -4.80 -5.46 -23.44
N ALA A 29 -4.62 -6.30 -24.46
CA ALA A 29 -5.69 -7.10 -25.05
C ALA A 29 -6.11 -8.30 -24.17
N PHE A 30 -5.56 -8.38 -22.96
CA PHE A 30 -5.69 -9.49 -22.02
C PHE A 30 -6.49 -9.02 -20.79
N GLY A 31 -7.32 -9.89 -20.23
CA GLY A 31 -8.10 -9.61 -19.03
C GLY A 31 -7.24 -9.39 -17.78
N TRP A 32 -7.87 -9.02 -16.66
CA TRP A 32 -7.23 -8.63 -15.38
C TRP A 32 -6.10 -9.54 -14.88
N PHE A 33 -6.14 -10.83 -15.20
CA PHE A 33 -5.16 -11.82 -14.74
C PHE A 33 -3.93 -12.00 -15.65
N ALA A 34 -3.89 -11.39 -16.84
CA ALA A 34 -2.79 -11.51 -17.79
C ALA A 34 -2.21 -12.94 -17.85
N TYR A 35 -3.02 -13.89 -18.34
CA TYR A 35 -2.59 -15.28 -18.50
C TYR A 35 -1.33 -15.33 -19.38
N ALA A 36 -0.37 -16.17 -18.98
CA ALA A 36 0.81 -16.44 -19.80
C ALA A 36 0.38 -16.94 -21.19
N PRO A 37 1.00 -16.47 -22.29
CA PRO A 37 0.66 -16.93 -23.63
C PRO A 37 0.79 -18.45 -23.72
N LEU A 38 -0.24 -19.14 -24.20
CA LEU A 38 -0.14 -20.53 -24.63
C LEU A 38 0.92 -20.57 -25.74
N SER A 39 2.06 -21.20 -25.45
CA SER A 39 3.24 -21.65 -26.24
C SER A 39 3.47 -21.28 -27.72
N ASP A 40 2.50 -20.77 -28.48
CA ASP A 40 2.57 -20.44 -29.91
C ASP A 40 2.87 -18.96 -30.22
N GLN A 41 2.87 -18.07 -29.23
CA GLN A 41 3.19 -16.65 -29.47
C GLN A 41 4.59 -16.29 -28.98
N ALA A 42 5.43 -15.81 -29.91
CA ALA A 42 6.74 -15.28 -29.60
C ALA A 42 6.63 -14.10 -28.63
N PHE A 43 7.36 -14.17 -27.52
CA PHE A 43 7.40 -13.12 -26.51
C PHE A 43 8.07 -11.87 -27.11
N THR A 44 7.29 -10.89 -27.53
CA THR A 44 7.82 -9.62 -28.02
C THR A 44 7.91 -8.64 -26.85
N ILE A 45 9.13 -8.23 -26.49
CA ILE A 45 9.34 -7.20 -25.48
C ILE A 45 8.96 -5.86 -26.11
N SER A 46 7.70 -5.46 -25.96
CA SER A 46 7.27 -4.09 -26.30
C SER A 46 7.75 -3.14 -25.21
N TRP A 47 8.53 -2.14 -25.61
CA TRP A 47 8.90 -1.04 -24.74
C TRP A 47 7.82 0.05 -24.80
N PRO A 48 7.44 0.62 -23.65
CA PRO A 48 7.94 0.34 -22.30
C PRO A 48 7.33 -0.93 -21.69
N ALA A 49 8.16 -1.60 -20.91
CA ALA A 49 7.83 -2.82 -20.19
C ALA A 49 6.58 -2.64 -19.28
N PRO A 50 5.47 -3.35 -19.55
CA PRO A 50 4.26 -3.23 -18.73
C PRO A 50 4.49 -3.66 -17.27
N TRP A 51 5.41 -4.59 -17.02
CA TRP A 51 5.79 -5.02 -15.66
C TRP A 51 6.35 -3.87 -14.81
N LEU A 52 7.00 -2.88 -15.41
CA LEU A 52 7.57 -1.74 -14.68
C LEU A 52 6.48 -0.89 -14.01
N THR A 53 5.38 -0.62 -14.73
CA THR A 53 4.25 0.15 -14.18
C THR A 53 3.59 -0.58 -13.01
N LEU A 54 3.41 -1.90 -13.14
CA LEU A 54 2.88 -2.77 -12.08
C LEU A 54 3.79 -2.81 -10.86
N SER A 55 5.10 -3.01 -11.06
CA SER A 55 6.07 -3.06 -9.96
C SER A 55 6.11 -1.75 -9.17
N VAL A 56 6.13 -0.60 -9.87
CA VAL A 56 6.12 0.72 -9.23
C VAL A 56 4.83 0.93 -8.42
N THR A 57 3.69 0.58 -8.99
CA THR A 57 2.39 0.71 -8.31
C THR A 57 2.31 -0.20 -7.08
N ALA A 58 2.75 -1.45 -7.22
CA ALA A 58 2.75 -2.44 -6.14
C ALA A 58 3.69 -2.04 -4.99
N LEU A 59 4.89 -1.55 -5.30
CA LEU A 59 5.81 -1.02 -4.29
C LEU A 59 5.17 0.17 -3.55
N GLY A 60 4.59 1.12 -4.28
CA GLY A 60 3.88 2.24 -3.65
C GLY A 60 2.77 1.80 -2.71
N ALA A 61 1.92 0.87 -3.16
CA ALA A 61 0.82 0.34 -2.35
C ALA A 61 1.31 -0.39 -1.10
N LEU A 62 2.41 -1.15 -1.22
CA LEU A 62 3.04 -1.85 -0.10
C LEU A 62 3.54 -0.86 0.96
N LEU A 63 4.25 0.19 0.53
CA LEU A 63 4.75 1.24 1.42
C LEU A 63 3.61 1.96 2.16
N VAL A 64 2.52 2.30 1.47
CA VAL A 64 1.33 2.91 2.08
C VAL A 64 0.69 1.97 3.10
N GLY A 65 0.48 0.71 2.73
CA GLY A 65 -0.12 -0.30 3.61
C GLY A 65 0.71 -0.55 4.87
N SER A 66 2.02 -0.73 4.72
CA SER A 66 2.94 -0.94 5.85
C SER A 66 2.99 0.27 6.78
N GLY A 67 3.06 1.49 6.21
CA GLY A 67 3.07 2.72 7.01
C GLY A 67 1.76 2.93 7.78
N ALA A 68 0.62 2.71 7.13
CA ALA A 68 -0.69 2.81 7.78
C ALA A 68 -0.84 1.75 8.88
N GLY A 69 -0.51 0.50 8.60
CA GLY A 69 -0.55 -0.59 9.58
C GLY A 69 0.32 -0.31 10.81
N TYR A 70 1.52 0.23 10.60
CA TYR A 70 2.41 0.62 11.70
C TYR A 70 1.80 1.72 12.57
N LEU A 71 1.21 2.77 11.97
CA LEU A 71 0.58 3.85 12.74
C LEU A 71 -0.66 3.39 13.51
N LEU A 72 -1.45 2.48 12.94
CA LEU A 72 -2.61 1.90 13.62
C LEU A 72 -2.18 1.02 14.81
N GLY A 73 -1.13 0.21 14.63
CA GLY A 73 -0.60 -0.69 15.67
C GLY A 73 0.22 0.00 16.76
N ALA A 74 0.83 1.15 16.46
CA ALA A 74 1.62 1.93 17.42
C ALA A 74 0.77 2.74 18.41
N ARG A 75 -0.57 2.69 18.31
CA ARG A 75 -1.45 3.36 19.28
C ARG A 75 -1.29 2.70 20.66
N PRO A 76 -0.93 3.48 21.70
CA PRO A 76 -0.91 2.96 23.06
C PRO A 76 -2.29 2.40 23.42
N ARG A 77 -2.34 1.14 23.85
CA ARG A 77 -3.56 0.61 24.46
C ARG A 77 -3.85 1.48 25.68
N ARG A 78 -4.99 2.16 25.67
CA ARG A 78 -5.45 3.00 26.77
C ARG A 78 -5.37 2.17 28.06
N PRO A 79 -4.62 2.59 29.08
CA PRO A 79 -4.66 1.91 30.37
C PRO A 79 -6.11 1.90 30.83
N ASP A 80 -6.66 0.70 31.02
CA ASP A 80 -7.96 0.53 31.60
C ASP A 80 -7.89 1.09 33.03
N ARG A 81 -8.66 2.14 33.28
CA ARG A 81 -8.76 2.80 34.59
C ARG A 81 -9.81 2.05 35.41
N SER A 82 -9.66 0.73 35.54
CA SER A 82 -10.60 -0.16 36.24
C SER A 82 -10.19 -0.45 37.69
N GLY A 83 -9.17 0.24 38.22
CA GLY A 83 -8.69 0.05 39.59
C GLY A 83 -8.92 1.21 40.56
N GLU A 84 -9.46 2.36 40.12
CA GLU A 84 -9.72 3.47 41.04
C GLU A 84 -11.03 3.18 41.80
N ALA A 85 -10.91 2.49 42.93
CA ALA A 85 -11.99 2.42 43.90
C ALA A 85 -12.38 3.86 44.29
N PRO A 86 -13.67 4.23 44.28
CA PRO A 86 -14.09 5.57 44.68
C PRO A 86 -13.59 5.84 46.10
N ALA A 87 -12.80 6.90 46.26
CA ALA A 87 -12.34 7.35 47.56
C ALA A 87 -13.56 7.64 48.44
N ASP A 88 -13.70 6.86 49.52
CA ASP A 88 -14.77 6.98 50.50
C ASP A 88 -14.65 8.34 51.21
N PRO A 89 -15.60 9.28 50.99
CA PRO A 89 -15.54 10.61 51.58
C PRO A 89 -15.84 10.62 53.09
N ASP A 90 -16.21 9.48 53.69
CA ASP A 90 -16.73 9.40 55.06
C ASP A 90 -15.77 8.76 56.07
N ALA A 91 -14.48 8.58 55.73
CA ALA A 91 -13.47 7.95 56.60
C ALA A 91 -12.86 8.89 57.68
N GLY A 92 -13.61 9.89 58.16
CA GLY A 92 -13.17 10.91 59.12
C GLY A 92 -13.97 10.93 60.41
#